data_AF-A0A4U9WLU9-F1
#
_entry.id   AF-A0A4U9WLU9-F1
#
_cell.length_a   1.000
_cell.length_b   1.000
_cell.length_c   1.000
_cell.angle_alpha   90.00
_cell.angle_beta   90.00
_cell.angle_gamma   90.00
#
_symmetry.space_group_name_H-M   'P 1'
#
loop_
_entity.id
_entity.type
_entity.pdbx_description
1 polymer ?
#
loop_
_entity_poly.entity_id
_entity_poly.type
_entity_poly.pdbx_seq_one_letter_code
_entity_poly.pdbx_strand_id
1 'polypeptide(L)'
;MLQIADTTFTSRLFTGTGKFATPELMLAALQASGSQLVTMAMKRVDLRGGNDAILAPLQRLAVKLLPNTSGAKRQMRRYLPPGWRAKRWGLTGSNWKFTQR
;
A
#
# COMPACT_ATOMS: atom_id res chain seq x y z
N MET A 1 20.50 -1.34 7.65
CA MET A 1 19.14 -1.83 7.36
C MET A 1 18.12 -1.06 8.19
N LEU A 2 16.86 -0.98 7.73
CA LEU A 2 15.73 -0.38 8.44
C LEU A 2 14.74 -1.47 8.85
N GLN A 3 14.29 -1.49 10.10
CA GLN A 3 13.34 -2.47 10.59
C GLN A 3 12.02 -1.79 10.98
N ILE A 4 10.90 -2.30 10.45
CA ILE A 4 9.54 -1.85 10.80
C ILE A 4 8.73 -3.08 11.16
N ALA A 5 8.31 -3.17 12.42
CA ALA A 5 7.69 -4.35 12.99
C ALA A 5 8.55 -5.62 12.73
N ASP A 6 7.98 -6.61 12.06
CA ASP A 6 8.56 -7.90 11.72
C ASP A 6 9.21 -7.94 10.33
N THR A 7 9.34 -6.79 9.64
CA THR A 7 9.97 -6.70 8.32
C THR A 7 11.23 -5.85 8.34
N THR A 8 12.30 -6.39 7.76
CA THR A 8 13.55 -5.67 7.51
C THR A 8 13.63 -5.23 6.06
N PHE A 9 14.04 -3.97 5.86
CA PHE A 9 14.25 -3.33 4.58
C PHE A 9 15.73 -2.98 4.41
N THR A 10 16.27 -3.26 3.23
CA THR A 10 17.60 -2.79 2.82
C THR A 10 17.52 -1.36 2.27
N SER A 11 16.43 -1.01 1.58
CA SER A 11 16.13 0.34 1.13
C SER A 11 15.42 1.16 2.21
N ARG A 12 15.84 2.41 2.41
CA ARG A 12 15.16 3.39 3.28
C ARG A 12 14.23 4.33 2.51
N LEU A 13 14.13 4.15 1.20
CA LEU A 13 13.24 4.93 0.35
C LEU A 13 11.90 4.23 0.23
N PHE A 14 10.84 4.89 0.71
CA PHE A 14 9.46 4.46 0.51
C PHE A 14 8.80 5.37 -0.52
N THR A 15 8.10 4.76 -1.46
CA THR A 15 7.49 5.48 -2.58
C THR A 15 5.97 5.41 -2.49
N GLY A 16 5.28 6.24 -3.27
CA GLY A 16 3.82 6.16 -3.42
C GLY A 16 3.45 5.87 -4.86
N THR A 17 2.19 5.52 -5.09
CA THR A 17 1.64 5.23 -6.43
C THR A 17 0.90 6.41 -7.05
N GLY A 18 0.95 7.58 -6.43
CA GLY A 18 0.20 8.77 -6.87
C GLY A 18 0.97 9.62 -7.88
N LYS A 19 0.21 10.34 -8.73
CA LYS A 19 0.69 11.45 -9.59
C LYS A 19 1.66 11.08 -10.72
N PHE A 20 1.74 9.81 -11.11
CA PHE A 20 2.43 9.42 -12.35
C PHE A 20 1.54 9.69 -13.57
N ALA A 21 2.17 10.07 -14.68
CA ALA A 21 1.48 10.33 -15.95
C ALA A 21 0.87 9.06 -16.55
N THR A 22 1.57 7.92 -16.44
CA THR A 22 1.08 6.61 -16.90
C THR A 22 1.45 5.48 -15.91
N PRO A 23 0.73 4.34 -15.94
CA PRO A 23 1.08 3.17 -15.14
C PRO A 23 2.47 2.61 -15.44
N GLU A 24 2.90 2.62 -16.70
CA GLU A 24 4.20 2.10 -17.14
C GLU A 24 5.34 2.94 -16.54
N LEU A 25 5.18 4.26 -16.54
CA LEU A 25 6.14 5.18 -15.93
C LEU A 25 6.23 4.98 -14.41
N MET A 26 5.09 4.75 -13.75
CA MET A 26 5.07 4.42 -12.33
C MET A 26 5.86 3.14 -12.06
N LEU A 27 5.61 2.06 -12.81
CA LEU A 27 6.30 0.79 -12.60
C LEU A 27 7.80 0.94 -12.83
N ALA A 28 8.22 1.59 -13.92
CA ALA A 28 9.62 1.85 -14.21
C ALA A 28 10.30 2.66 -13.10
N ALA A 29 9.64 3.70 -12.59
CA ALA A 29 10.16 4.52 -11.49
C ALA A 29 10.28 3.72 -10.18
N LEU A 30 9.28 2.89 -9.86
CA LEU A 30 9.32 2.02 -8.69
C LEU A 30 10.48 1.02 -8.77
N GLN A 31 10.66 0.39 -9.93
CA GLN A 31 11.72 -0.57 -10.18
C GLN A 31 13.10 0.09 -10.08
N ALA A 32 13.30 1.24 -10.74
CA ALA A 32 14.54 1.99 -10.70
C ALA A 32 14.88 2.51 -9.29
N SER A 33 13.87 2.85 -8.48
CA SER A 33 14.07 3.36 -7.11
C SER A 33 14.60 2.31 -6.13
N GLY A 34 14.48 1.01 -6.44
CA GLY A 34 14.79 -0.07 -5.50
C GLY A 34 13.96 -0.02 -4.22
N SER A 35 12.81 0.66 -4.25
CA SER A 35 11.93 0.77 -3.09
C SER A 35 11.29 -0.58 -2.79
N GLN A 36 11.33 -0.97 -1.52
CA GLN A 36 10.78 -2.23 -1.04
C GLN A 36 9.40 -2.07 -0.39
N LEU A 37 8.96 -0.83 -0.18
CA LEU A 37 7.67 -0.51 0.42
C LEU A 37 7.00 0.63 -0.35
N VAL A 38 5.84 0.33 -0.94
CA VAL A 38 5.09 1.25 -1.79
C VAL A 38 3.75 1.56 -1.15
N THR A 39 3.47 2.85 -0.98
CA THR A 39 2.23 3.34 -0.37
C THR A 39 1.11 3.51 -1.39
N MET A 40 -0.12 3.14 -1.01
CA MET A 40 -1.29 3.21 -1.88
C MET A 40 -2.48 3.86 -1.15
N ALA A 41 -3.13 4.81 -1.81
CA ALA A 41 -4.31 5.48 -1.25
C ALA A 41 -5.56 4.59 -1.33
N MET A 42 -6.15 4.29 -0.18
CA MET A 42 -7.28 3.36 -0.06
C MET A 42 -8.52 3.77 -0.84
N LYS A 43 -8.73 5.08 -1.07
CA LYS A 43 -9.86 5.58 -1.89
C LYS A 43 -9.76 5.18 -3.36
N ARG A 44 -8.55 4.93 -3.88
CA ARG A 44 -8.31 4.62 -5.30
C ARG A 44 -8.38 3.12 -5.61
N VAL A 45 -8.52 2.29 -4.59
CA VAL A 45 -8.63 0.84 -4.73
C VAL A 45 -10.12 0.50 -4.65
N ASP A 46 -10.82 0.63 -5.77
CA ASP A 46 -12.21 0.15 -5.85
C ASP A 46 -12.21 -1.35 -6.22
N LEU A 47 -12.13 -2.16 -5.17
CA LEU A 47 -12.01 -3.62 -5.28
C LEU A 47 -13.34 -4.31 -5.58
N ARG A 48 -14.44 -3.56 -5.68
CA ARG A 48 -15.74 -4.07 -6.11
C ARG A 48 -16.02 -3.75 -7.58
N GLY A 49 -15.28 -2.82 -8.18
CA GLY A 49 -15.47 -2.36 -9.56
C GLY A 49 -14.47 -2.92 -10.58
N GLY A 50 -13.58 -3.84 -10.19
CA GLY A 50 -12.65 -4.50 -11.13
C GLY A 50 -11.49 -3.64 -11.61
N ASN A 51 -11.11 -2.58 -10.88
CA ASN A 51 -9.95 -1.76 -11.26
C ASN A 51 -8.63 -2.41 -10.77
N ASP A 52 -8.35 -3.61 -11.30
CA ASP A 52 -7.15 -4.42 -11.03
C ASP A 52 -5.88 -3.91 -11.75
N ALA A 53 -6.04 -2.92 -12.62
CA ALA A 53 -4.99 -2.43 -13.52
C ALA A 53 -3.73 -1.91 -12.80
N ILE A 54 -3.86 -1.47 -11.54
CA ILE A 54 -2.72 -0.98 -10.74
C ILE A 54 -2.21 -2.06 -9.76
N LEU A 55 -3.11 -2.83 -9.17
CA LEU A 55 -2.74 -3.79 -8.13
C LEU A 55 -1.95 -4.98 -8.69
N ALA A 56 -2.40 -5.56 -9.82
CA ALA A 56 -1.73 -6.72 -10.40
C ALA A 56 -0.30 -6.41 -10.89
N PRO A 57 -0.01 -5.27 -11.53
CA PRO A 57 1.38 -4.91 -11.84
C PRO A 57 2.26 -4.66 -10.61
N LEU A 58 1.73 -4.02 -9.56
CA LEU A 58 2.49 -3.79 -8.33
C LEU A 58 2.83 -5.09 -7.59
N GLN A 59 1.93 -6.07 -7.59
CA GLN A 59 2.20 -7.39 -7.00
C GLN A 59 3.34 -8.12 -7.73
N ARG A 60 3.45 -7.94 -9.06
CA ARG A 60 4.55 -8.51 -9.86
C ARG A 60 5.93 -7.90 -9.54
N LEU A 61 5.98 -6.69 -8.99
CA LEU A 61 7.24 -6.03 -8.60
C LEU A 61 7.84 -6.57 -7.29
N ALA A 62 7.20 -7.54 -6.63
CA ALA A 62 7.63 -8.12 -5.35
C ALA A 62 7.87 -7.09 -4.23
N VAL A 63 7.26 -5.91 -4.34
CA VAL A 63 7.28 -4.86 -3.31
C VAL A 63 6.22 -5.12 -2.25
N LYS A 64 6.47 -4.68 -1.02
CA LYS A 64 5.44 -4.66 0.01
C LYS A 64 4.53 -3.47 -0.20
N LEU A 65 3.22 -3.67 -0.07
CA LEU A 65 2.23 -2.60 -0.19
C LEU A 65 1.87 -2.07 1.20
N LEU A 66 1.79 -0.74 1.33
CA LEU A 66 1.34 -0.08 2.54
C LEU A 66 0.08 0.76 2.24
N PRO A 67 -1.11 0.34 2.69
CA PRO A 67 -2.30 1.15 2.54
C PRO A 67 -2.19 2.44 3.36
N ASN A 68 -2.56 3.58 2.77
CA ASN A 68 -2.61 4.88 3.44
C ASN A 68 -4.04 5.48 3.42
N THR A 69 -4.34 6.33 4.40
CA THR A 69 -5.66 6.93 4.64
C THR A 69 -5.93 8.20 3.81
N SER A 70 -5.04 8.56 2.90
CA SER A 70 -5.13 9.80 2.13
C SER A 70 -6.45 9.91 1.37
N GLY A 71 -7.21 10.97 1.63
CA GLY A 71 -8.48 11.25 0.95
C GLY A 71 -9.70 10.46 1.45
N ALA A 72 -9.57 9.64 2.49
CA ALA A 72 -10.71 8.95 3.12
C ALA A 72 -11.50 9.91 4.03
N LYS A 73 -12.80 10.11 3.74
CA LYS A 73 -13.71 10.95 4.54
C LYS A 73 -14.39 10.19 5.70
N ARG A 74 -14.36 8.84 5.70
CA ARG A 74 -15.03 7.97 6.69
C ARG A 74 -14.17 6.74 7.03
N GLN A 75 -14.49 6.07 8.14
CA GLN A 75 -13.69 5.00 8.78
C GLN A 75 -13.09 3.97 7.79
N MET A 76 -11.76 3.83 7.86
CA MET A 76 -10.86 2.94 7.10
C MET A 76 -11.38 1.51 6.89
N ARG A 77 -12.15 0.96 7.84
CA ARG A 77 -12.62 -0.44 7.85
C ARG A 77 -13.40 -0.86 6.60
N ARG A 78 -14.02 0.09 5.88
CA ARG A 78 -14.81 -0.19 4.67
C ARG A 78 -13.96 -0.41 3.41
N TYR A 79 -12.67 -0.07 3.43
CA TYR A 79 -11.83 -0.04 2.22
C TYR A 79 -10.74 -1.13 2.16
N LEU A 80 -10.75 -2.09 3.08
CA LEU A 80 -9.73 -3.14 3.11
C LEU A 80 -9.83 -4.09 1.92
N PRO A 81 -8.68 -4.46 1.30
CA PRO A 81 -8.72 -5.44 0.25
C PRO A 81 -9.15 -6.84 0.69
N PRO A 82 -9.74 -7.66 -0.22
CA PRO A 82 -9.92 -9.08 0.03
C PRO A 82 -8.59 -9.72 0.48
N GLY A 83 -8.64 -10.53 1.53
CA GLY A 83 -7.45 -11.16 2.14
C GLY A 83 -6.68 -10.27 3.13
N TRP A 84 -6.98 -8.96 3.20
CA TRP A 84 -6.37 -8.07 4.18
C TRP A 84 -7.19 -8.01 5.46
N ARG A 85 -6.52 -8.13 6.60
CA ARG A 85 -7.12 -7.86 7.91
C ARG A 85 -6.52 -6.60 8.50
N ALA A 86 -7.38 -5.75 9.03
CA ALA A 86 -6.96 -4.69 9.92
C ALA A 86 -7.32 -5.09 11.35
N LYS A 87 -6.29 -5.23 12.21
CA LYS A 87 -6.47 -5.41 13.65
C LYS A 87 -6.17 -4.08 14.32
N ARG A 88 -7.13 -3.54 15.08
CA ARG A 88 -6.91 -2.36 15.91
C ARG A 88 -5.90 -2.71 17.01
N TRP A 89 -4.89 -1.87 17.20
CA TRP A 89 -3.84 -2.05 18.21
C TRP A 89 -3.86 -0.85 19.17
N GLY A 90 -4.14 -1.09 20.46
CA GLY A 90 -4.04 -0.07 21.53
C GLY A 90 -5.31 0.74 21.85
N LEU A 91 -5.33 1.27 23.08
CA LEU A 91 -6.44 1.92 23.79
C LEU A 91 -6.94 3.24 23.15
N THR A 92 -6.16 3.88 22.29
CA THR A 92 -6.46 5.21 21.72
C THR A 92 -7.34 5.17 20.46
N GLY A 93 -7.69 4.00 19.95
CA GLY A 93 -8.64 3.83 18.85
C GLY A 93 -8.16 4.23 17.44
N SER A 94 -6.99 4.88 17.34
CA SER A 94 -6.44 5.45 16.11
C SER A 94 -5.35 4.61 15.43
N ASN A 95 -4.76 3.63 16.13
CA ASN A 95 -3.71 2.77 15.58
C ASN A 95 -4.24 1.45 15.01
N TRP A 96 -3.82 1.13 13.79
CA TRP A 96 -4.25 -0.05 13.02
C TRP A 96 -3.05 -0.83 12.51
N LYS A 97 -3.06 -2.14 12.73
CA LYS A 97 -2.12 -3.09 12.10
C LYS A 97 -2.80 -3.72 10.89
N PHE A 98 -2.21 -3.57 9.71
CA PHE A 98 -2.69 -4.18 8.47
C PHE A 98 -1.80 -5.37 8.12
N THR A 99 -2.42 -6.53 7.88
CA THR A 99 -1.72 -7.74 7.46
C THR A 99 -2.37 -8.27 6.20
N GLN A 100 -1.54 -8.45 5.18
CA GLN A 100 -1.85 -9.23 4.00
C GLN A 100 -1.62 -10.71 4.34
N ARG A 101 -2.61 -11.58 4.10
CA ARG A 101 -2.36 -13.03 4.03
C ARG A 101 -1.76 -13.37 2.68
#